data_AF-A0A1G7PAN9-F1
#
_entry.id   AF-A0A1G7PAN9-F1
#
_cell.length_a   1.000
_cell.length_b   1.000
_cell.length_c   1.000
_cell.angle_alpha   90.00
_cell.angle_beta   90.00
_cell.angle_gamma   90.00
#
_symmetry.space_group_name_H-M   'P 1'
#
loop_
_entity.id
_entity.type
_entity.pdbx_description
1 polymer ?
#
loop_
_entity_poly.entity_id
_entity_poly.type
_entity_poly.pdbx_seq_one_letter_code
_entity_poly.pdbx_strand_id
1 'polypeptide(L)'
;MFGDGGADALFGDAGADQLSGGGDNDRLDGGSENDLLRGGDGADVLIGGTGADTLEGGAGADTFVFLTTLDSLNSVGGSDHITRFELGVDRIDLSALAPGAEFHLALVADGAGAVVTNLVNGATVVSVFTDADAAPDLVFQIDALVGTGGLTEADFLF
;
A
#
# COMPACT_ATOMS: atom_id res chain seq x y z
N MET A 1 3.04 5.58 18.68
CA MET A 1 3.05 7.05 18.56
C MET A 1 1.65 7.49 18.15
N PHE A 2 1.17 8.64 18.63
CA PHE A 2 -0.16 9.17 18.32
C PHE A 2 -0.02 10.66 17.96
N GLY A 3 -0.64 11.11 16.86
CA GLY A 3 -0.70 12.52 16.46
C GLY A 3 -1.81 13.29 17.18
N ASP A 4 -2.91 12.61 17.48
CA ASP A 4 -4.15 13.13 18.08
C ASP A 4 -4.94 14.04 17.12
N GLY A 5 -4.61 15.32 16.99
CA GLY A 5 -5.37 16.21 16.10
C GLY A 5 -4.55 17.37 15.55
N GLY A 6 -4.87 17.76 14.32
CA GLY A 6 -3.99 18.57 13.47
C GLY A 6 -3.20 17.68 12.51
N ALA A 7 -2.54 18.29 11.51
CA ALA A 7 -1.74 17.55 10.55
C ALA A 7 -0.38 17.16 11.16
N ASP A 8 -0.18 15.87 11.37
CA ASP A 8 0.98 15.29 12.03
C ASP A 8 1.94 14.60 11.05
N ALA A 9 3.21 14.54 11.46
CA ALA A 9 4.24 13.77 10.78
C ALA A 9 4.87 12.79 11.78
N LEU A 10 4.54 11.51 11.63
CA LEU A 10 4.93 10.43 12.53
C LEU A 10 5.97 9.55 11.86
N PHE A 11 7.05 9.23 12.57
CA PHE A 11 8.17 8.43 12.08
C PHE A 11 8.50 7.33 13.11
N GLY A 12 8.48 6.06 12.69
CA GLY A 12 8.88 4.90 13.50
C GLY A 12 10.38 4.66 13.51
N ASP A 13 11.05 4.99 12.40
CA ASP A 13 12.48 4.74 12.15
C ASP A 13 12.82 3.24 12.08
N ALA A 14 13.27 2.64 13.18
CA ALA A 14 13.73 1.25 13.18
C ALA A 14 13.16 0.50 14.37
N GLY A 15 12.56 -0.66 14.07
CA GLY A 15 11.87 -1.49 15.03
C GLY A 15 10.40 -1.64 14.67
N ALA A 16 9.72 -2.61 15.27
CA ALA A 16 8.27 -2.76 15.08
C ALA A 16 7.49 -1.66 15.81
N ASP A 17 7.01 -0.69 15.04
CA ASP A 17 6.31 0.50 15.50
C ASP A 17 4.79 0.42 15.32
N GLN A 18 4.10 1.24 16.11
CA GLN A 18 2.66 1.46 15.99
C GLN A 18 2.41 2.95 15.89
N LEU A 19 2.00 3.42 14.72
CA LEU A 19 1.73 4.83 14.43
C LEU A 19 0.22 5.03 14.21
N SER A 20 -0.31 6.10 14.77
CA SER A 20 -1.70 6.53 14.59
C SER A 20 -1.74 8.02 14.36
N GLY A 21 -2.27 8.47 13.23
CA GLY A 21 -2.44 9.88 12.89
C GLY A 21 -3.49 10.52 13.78
N GLY A 22 -4.73 10.05 13.66
CA GLY A 22 -5.84 10.54 14.48
C GLY A 22 -6.88 11.17 13.59
N GLY A 23 -7.09 12.48 13.73
CA GLY A 23 -7.92 13.23 12.81
C GLY A 23 -7.12 14.31 12.10
N ASP A 24 -7.63 14.77 10.96
CA ASP A 24 -6.95 15.64 9.99
C ASP A 24 -5.95 14.86 9.11
N ASN A 25 -5.23 15.56 8.23
CA ASN A 25 -4.39 14.94 7.21
C ASN A 25 -2.98 14.68 7.74
N ASP A 26 -2.64 13.42 7.92
CA ASP A 26 -1.40 13.00 8.56
C ASP A 26 -0.43 12.35 7.58
N ARG A 27 0.84 12.31 7.97
CA ARG A 27 1.90 11.57 7.29
C ARG A 27 2.54 10.59 8.25
N LEU A 28 2.42 9.30 7.96
CA LEU A 28 2.97 8.22 8.76
C LEU A 28 4.06 7.48 7.96
N ASP A 29 5.21 7.27 8.58
CA ASP A 29 6.36 6.57 8.03
C ASP A 29 6.85 5.53 9.05
N GLY A 30 6.61 4.24 8.77
CA GLY A 30 6.98 3.13 9.66
C GLY A 30 8.49 2.97 9.75
N GLY A 31 9.13 2.91 8.60
CA GLY A 31 10.57 2.87 8.47
C GLY A 31 11.07 1.46 8.20
N SER A 32 11.51 0.74 9.23
CA SER A 32 12.05 -0.60 9.05
C SER A 32 11.60 -1.57 10.13
N GLU A 33 11.44 -2.83 9.72
CA GLU A 33 10.75 -3.90 10.45
C GLU A 33 9.23 -3.82 10.25
N ASN A 34 8.45 -4.57 11.04
CA ASN A 34 7.03 -4.75 10.79
C ASN A 34 6.22 -3.74 11.58
N ASP A 35 5.62 -2.80 10.87
CA ASP A 35 4.91 -1.66 11.46
C ASP A 35 3.39 -1.78 11.35
N LEU A 36 2.70 -1.06 12.23
CA LEU A 36 1.25 -0.87 12.17
C LEU A 36 0.97 0.63 12.05
N LEU A 37 0.50 1.06 10.88
CA LEU A 37 0.16 2.45 10.59
C LEU A 37 -1.35 2.60 10.46
N ARG A 38 -1.93 3.57 11.18
CA ARG A 38 -3.33 3.96 11.11
C ARG A 38 -3.45 5.45 10.83
N GLY A 39 -3.95 5.84 9.66
CA GLY A 39 -4.19 7.25 9.32
C GLY A 39 -5.27 7.84 10.23
N GLY A 40 -6.49 7.34 10.12
CA GLY A 40 -7.61 7.76 10.94
C GLY A 40 -8.64 8.53 10.12
N ASP A 41 -9.09 9.69 10.59
CA ASP A 41 -10.00 10.55 9.83
C ASP A 41 -9.19 11.60 9.07
N GLY A 42 -9.11 11.56 7.74
CA GLY A 42 -8.21 12.47 7.03
C GLY A 42 -7.94 12.06 5.61
N ALA A 43 -7.17 12.88 4.89
CA ALA A 43 -6.48 12.42 3.70
C ALA A 43 -5.03 12.15 4.09
N ASP A 44 -4.75 10.90 4.44
CA ASP A 44 -3.49 10.51 5.06
C ASP A 44 -2.50 9.95 4.06
N VAL A 45 -1.20 10.07 4.38
CA VAL A 45 -0.11 9.48 3.60
C VAL A 45 0.60 8.45 4.45
N LEU A 46 0.50 7.18 4.07
CA LEU A 46 1.08 6.05 4.79
C LEU A 46 2.23 5.44 3.99
N ILE A 47 3.40 5.35 4.61
CA ILE A 47 4.60 4.68 4.11
C ILE A 47 4.94 3.59 5.12
N GLY A 48 4.79 2.32 4.72
CA GLY A 48 5.25 1.21 5.55
C GLY A 48 6.77 1.25 5.71
N GLY A 49 7.47 1.30 4.57
CA GLY A 49 8.91 1.15 4.54
C GLY A 49 9.26 -0.32 4.37
N THR A 50 10.40 -0.76 4.88
CA THR A 50 10.84 -2.14 4.69
C THR A 50 10.26 -3.05 5.77
N GLY A 51 9.50 -4.07 5.39
CA GLY A 51 8.98 -5.00 6.40
C GLY A 51 7.76 -5.77 5.95
N ALA A 52 6.99 -6.23 6.93
CA ALA A 52 5.64 -6.73 6.74
C ALA A 52 4.69 -5.76 7.44
N ASP A 53 4.29 -4.70 6.73
CA ASP A 53 3.56 -3.62 7.37
C ASP A 53 2.06 -3.82 7.30
N THR A 54 1.35 -3.35 8.32
CA THR A 54 -0.10 -3.30 8.34
C THR A 54 -0.53 -1.85 8.23
N LEU A 55 -1.15 -1.50 7.11
CA LEU A 55 -1.56 -0.14 6.77
C LEU A 55 -3.08 -0.04 6.83
N GLU A 56 -3.60 0.97 7.54
CA GLU A 56 -5.02 1.29 7.63
C GLU A 56 -5.16 2.78 7.36
N GLY A 57 -5.64 3.17 6.17
CA GLY A 57 -5.87 4.58 5.82
C GLY A 57 -6.92 5.18 6.75
N GLY A 58 -8.12 4.59 6.75
CA GLY A 58 -9.20 4.99 7.64
C GLY A 58 -10.33 5.61 6.83
N ALA A 59 -10.77 6.80 7.22
CA ALA A 59 -11.83 7.54 6.55
C ALA A 59 -11.26 8.76 5.85
N GLY A 60 -11.51 8.86 4.54
CA GLY A 60 -11.07 9.97 3.70
C GLY A 60 -10.23 9.45 2.55
N ALA A 61 -9.46 10.32 1.90
CA ALA A 61 -8.77 9.98 0.67
C ALA A 61 -7.29 9.69 0.95
N ASP A 62 -6.99 8.43 1.21
CA ASP A 62 -5.68 8.03 1.72
C ASP A 62 -4.73 7.62 0.59
N THR A 63 -3.44 7.83 0.80
CA THR A 63 -2.38 7.49 -0.15
C THR A 63 -1.37 6.56 0.49
N PHE A 64 -1.30 5.33 -0.02
CA PHE A 64 -0.31 4.32 0.37
C PHE A 64 0.89 4.43 -0.56
N VAL A 65 2.04 4.86 -0.04
CA VAL A 65 3.23 5.17 -0.83
C VAL A 65 4.25 4.06 -0.65
N PHE A 66 4.70 3.51 -1.78
CA PHE A 66 5.77 2.51 -1.81
C PHE A 66 7.05 3.13 -2.39
N LEU A 67 8.10 3.21 -1.58
CA LEU A 67 9.32 3.98 -1.91
C LEU A 67 10.36 3.15 -2.66
N THR A 68 10.39 1.83 -2.42
CA THR A 68 11.37 0.94 -3.05
C THR A 68 10.76 -0.43 -3.32
N THR A 69 11.39 -1.21 -4.20
CA THR A 69 11.01 -2.62 -4.38
C THR A 69 11.30 -3.46 -3.13
N LEU A 70 12.11 -2.96 -2.20
CA LEU A 70 12.40 -3.61 -0.92
C LEU A 70 11.29 -3.42 0.13
N ASP A 71 10.32 -2.52 -0.09
CA ASP A 71 9.19 -2.33 0.83
C ASP A 71 8.43 -3.65 1.01
N SER A 72 8.11 -4.31 -0.11
CA SER A 72 7.20 -5.48 -0.10
C SER A 72 7.73 -6.63 -0.96
N LEU A 73 9.02 -6.96 -0.78
CA LEU A 73 9.71 -8.02 -1.52
C LEU A 73 9.41 -9.39 -0.88
N ASN A 74 8.59 -10.14 -1.62
CA ASN A 74 7.94 -11.45 -1.43
C ASN A 74 8.72 -12.66 -0.85
N SER A 75 9.82 -12.51 -0.10
CA SER A 75 10.40 -13.67 0.62
C SER A 75 11.34 -13.39 1.78
N VAL A 76 11.64 -12.13 2.14
CA VAL A 76 12.54 -11.87 3.28
C VAL A 76 12.03 -10.79 4.25
N GLY A 77 11.19 -9.85 3.79
CA GLY A 77 10.60 -8.78 4.62
C GLY A 77 9.16 -9.04 5.05
N GLY A 78 8.36 -9.64 4.16
CA GLY A 78 6.92 -9.76 4.33
C GLY A 78 6.20 -9.06 3.19
N SER A 79 4.89 -9.26 3.11
CA SER A 79 4.03 -8.50 2.21
C SER A 79 3.30 -7.48 3.05
N ASP A 80 3.28 -6.24 2.59
CA ASP A 80 2.46 -5.21 3.21
C ASP A 80 0.99 -5.56 3.05
N HIS A 81 0.24 -5.12 4.04
CA HIS A 81 -1.12 -5.47 4.23
C HIS A 81 -1.97 -4.22 4.48
N ILE A 82 -2.71 -3.83 3.45
CA ILE A 82 -3.71 -2.77 3.53
C ILE A 82 -5.01 -3.39 4.03
N THR A 83 -5.35 -3.11 5.28
CA THR A 83 -6.51 -3.75 5.95
C THR A 83 -7.84 -3.25 5.41
N ARG A 84 -7.87 -2.00 4.92
CA ARG A 84 -9.05 -1.35 4.36
C ARG A 84 -8.62 -0.42 3.23
N PHE A 85 -9.17 -0.64 2.04
CA PHE A 85 -8.97 0.22 0.87
C PHE A 85 -10.32 0.61 0.27
N GLU A 86 -10.61 1.89 0.17
CA GLU A 86 -11.82 2.46 -0.42
C GLU A 86 -11.61 2.78 -1.90
N LEU A 87 -12.30 2.03 -2.77
CA LEU A 87 -12.19 2.18 -4.22
C LEU A 87 -12.61 3.58 -4.70
N GLY A 88 -11.80 4.17 -5.58
CA GLY A 88 -12.06 5.49 -6.15
C GLY A 88 -11.85 6.65 -5.18
N VAL A 89 -11.51 6.36 -3.92
CA VAL A 89 -11.20 7.35 -2.88
C VAL A 89 -9.71 7.26 -2.56
N ASP A 90 -9.26 6.09 -2.11
CA ASP A 90 -7.87 5.82 -1.78
C ASP A 90 -7.01 5.65 -3.03
N ARG A 91 -5.70 5.80 -2.84
CA ARG A 91 -4.69 5.75 -3.89
C ARG A 91 -3.47 4.97 -3.44
N ILE A 92 -2.86 4.29 -4.40
CA ILE A 92 -1.55 3.62 -4.23
C ILE A 92 -0.54 4.39 -5.06
N ASP A 93 0.46 4.98 -4.41
CA ASP A 93 1.52 5.74 -5.05
C ASP A 93 2.76 4.88 -5.28
N LEU A 94 3.07 4.68 -6.55
CA LEU A 94 4.21 3.92 -7.04
C LEU A 94 5.22 4.83 -7.76
N SER A 95 5.04 6.16 -7.73
CA SER A 95 5.86 7.14 -8.47
C SER A 95 7.32 7.20 -8.00
N ALA A 96 7.58 6.74 -6.78
CA ALA A 96 8.92 6.66 -6.22
C ALA A 96 9.74 5.46 -6.73
N LEU A 97 9.08 4.48 -7.37
CA LEU A 97 9.77 3.36 -8.00
C LEU A 97 10.57 3.84 -9.23
N ALA A 98 11.74 3.24 -9.47
CA ALA A 98 12.74 3.79 -10.38
C ALA A 98 12.17 4.17 -11.77
N PRO A 99 12.50 5.36 -12.30
CA PRO A 99 11.97 5.83 -13.59
C PRO A 99 12.46 4.92 -14.72
N GLY A 100 11.51 4.20 -15.35
CA GLY A 100 11.79 3.22 -16.41
C GLY A 100 11.43 1.77 -16.06
N ALA A 101 10.91 1.51 -14.85
CA ALA A 101 10.26 0.25 -14.53
C ALA A 101 9.00 0.06 -15.39
N GLU A 102 8.91 -1.07 -16.08
CA GLU A 102 7.70 -1.45 -16.82
C GLU A 102 6.79 -2.20 -15.85
N PHE A 103 5.74 -1.52 -15.37
CA PHE A 103 4.83 -2.08 -14.38
C PHE A 103 3.75 -2.93 -15.02
N HIS A 104 3.67 -4.20 -14.65
CA HIS A 104 2.58 -5.09 -15.04
C HIS A 104 1.58 -5.21 -13.86
N LEU A 105 0.62 -4.27 -13.76
CA LEU A 105 -0.39 -4.22 -12.69
C LEU A 105 -1.68 -4.94 -13.00
N ALA A 106 -2.10 -5.80 -12.07
CA ALA A 106 -2.89 -6.97 -12.28
C ALA A 106 -4.39 -7.04 -12.07
N LEU A 107 -5.22 -7.11 -13.12
CA LEU A 107 -6.66 -7.41 -13.00
C LEU A 107 -7.12 -8.56 -13.89
N VAL A 108 -7.45 -9.72 -13.30
CA VAL A 108 -8.08 -10.82 -14.04
C VAL A 108 -9.56 -10.50 -14.27
N ALA A 109 -9.86 -10.00 -15.46
CA ALA A 109 -11.05 -10.41 -16.21
C ALA A 109 -10.65 -10.60 -17.67
N ASP A 110 -10.63 -11.85 -18.13
CA ASP A 110 -10.73 -12.23 -19.55
C ASP A 110 -9.69 -11.58 -20.52
N GLY A 111 -8.52 -12.21 -20.60
CA GLY A 111 -7.88 -12.47 -21.89
C GLY A 111 -7.39 -11.30 -22.75
N ALA A 112 -6.38 -10.54 -22.30
CA ALA A 112 -5.20 -10.11 -23.09
C ALA A 112 -4.39 -9.05 -22.31
N GLY A 113 -3.08 -9.25 -22.17
CA GLY A 113 -2.16 -8.31 -21.49
C GLY A 113 -2.10 -8.57 -19.99
N ALA A 114 -1.12 -9.38 -19.58
CA ALA A 114 -1.17 -10.13 -18.34
C ALA A 114 -0.63 -9.34 -17.17
N VAL A 115 -1.50 -9.28 -16.18
CA VAL A 115 -1.24 -8.68 -14.92
C VAL A 115 -2.14 -9.51 -13.94
N VAL A 116 -1.58 -10.22 -12.95
CA VAL A 116 -2.26 -11.25 -12.10
C VAL A 116 -2.77 -10.81 -10.70
N THR A 117 -4.08 -10.53 -10.52
CA THR A 117 -4.70 -10.40 -9.18
C THR A 117 -5.21 -11.76 -8.81
N ASN A 118 -4.79 -12.24 -7.65
CA ASN A 118 -5.38 -13.43 -7.06
C ASN A 118 -6.20 -13.01 -5.85
N LEU A 119 -7.47 -13.37 -5.84
CA LEU A 119 -8.25 -13.38 -4.61
C LEU A 119 -7.87 -14.66 -3.84
N VAL A 120 -7.09 -14.52 -2.77
CA VAL A 120 -6.73 -15.64 -1.90
C VAL A 120 -7.45 -15.45 -0.58
N ASN A 121 -8.37 -16.38 -0.26
CA ASN A 121 -9.06 -16.44 1.03
C ASN A 121 -9.80 -15.15 1.45
N GLY A 122 -10.37 -14.41 0.49
CA GLY A 122 -11.12 -13.17 0.73
C GLY A 122 -10.30 -11.89 0.66
N ALA A 123 -8.97 -12.00 0.58
CA ALA A 123 -8.06 -10.87 0.39
C ALA A 123 -7.64 -10.74 -1.08
N THR A 124 -7.52 -9.51 -1.56
CA THR A 124 -7.02 -9.18 -2.90
C THR A 124 -5.51 -9.04 -2.84
N VAL A 125 -4.79 -9.98 -3.44
CA VAL A 125 -3.33 -9.89 -3.58
C VAL A 125 -3.03 -9.17 -4.89
N VAL A 126 -2.28 -8.08 -4.80
CA VAL A 126 -1.77 -7.32 -5.94
C VAL A 126 -0.30 -7.63 -6.11
N SER A 127 0.09 -8.02 -7.32
CA SER A 127 1.46 -8.29 -7.68
C SER A 127 1.86 -7.33 -8.80
N VAL A 128 2.98 -6.64 -8.59
CA VAL A 128 3.56 -5.69 -9.52
C VAL A 128 4.91 -6.23 -9.97
N PHE A 129 5.07 -6.39 -11.28
CA PHE A 129 6.33 -6.74 -11.93
C PHE A 129 6.93 -5.43 -12.44
N THR A 130 8.17 -5.11 -12.07
CA THR A 130 8.88 -3.90 -12.51
C THR A 130 9.85 -4.19 -13.65
N ASP A 131 10.10 -5.47 -13.93
CA ASP A 131 10.86 -5.94 -15.07
C ASP A 131 10.13 -7.04 -15.87
N ALA A 132 10.81 -7.57 -16.89
CA ALA A 132 10.26 -8.56 -17.81
C ALA A 132 10.43 -10.02 -17.32
N ASP A 133 10.95 -10.22 -16.12
CA ASP A 133 10.96 -11.51 -15.49
C ASP A 133 9.55 -11.78 -14.93
N ALA A 134 9.07 -13.01 -15.08
CA ALA A 134 7.70 -13.33 -14.69
C ALA A 134 7.53 -13.46 -13.16
N ALA A 135 8.45 -12.91 -12.35
CA ALA A 135 8.39 -12.86 -10.90
C ALA A 135 8.04 -11.43 -10.43
N PRO A 136 7.11 -11.30 -9.47
CA PRO A 136 6.73 -9.97 -9.02
C PRO A 136 7.81 -9.38 -8.13
N ASP A 137 8.13 -8.11 -8.35
CA ASP A 137 9.09 -7.34 -7.55
C ASP A 137 8.45 -6.71 -6.31
N LEU A 138 7.14 -6.45 -6.36
CA LEU A 138 6.36 -5.91 -5.26
C LEU A 138 5.06 -6.71 -5.13
N VAL A 139 4.78 -7.21 -3.93
CA VAL A 139 3.53 -7.92 -3.64
C VAL A 139 2.92 -7.33 -2.39
N PHE A 140 1.69 -6.84 -2.46
CA PHE A 140 0.94 -6.40 -1.28
C PHE A 140 -0.45 -7.02 -1.24
N GLN A 141 -1.04 -7.09 -0.06
CA GLN A 141 -2.33 -7.67 0.20
C GLN A 141 -3.32 -6.59 0.64
N ILE A 142 -4.55 -6.68 0.12
CA ILE A 142 -5.68 -5.86 0.56
C ILE A 142 -6.74 -6.80 1.15
N ASP A 143 -6.96 -6.78 2.47
CA ASP A 143 -7.93 -7.68 3.10
C ASP A 143 -9.38 -7.27 2.88
N ALA A 144 -9.65 -5.96 2.79
CA ALA A 144 -10.99 -5.45 2.59
C ALA A 144 -11.03 -4.36 1.52
N LEU A 145 -11.65 -4.69 0.39
CA LEU A 145 -11.99 -3.73 -0.64
C LEU A 145 -13.38 -3.16 -0.36
N VAL A 146 -13.46 -1.86 -0.17
CA VAL A 146 -14.70 -1.15 0.13
C VAL A 146 -15.15 -0.39 -1.11
N GLY A 147 -16.30 -0.77 -1.66
CA GLY A 147 -16.83 -0.19 -2.89
C GLY A 147 -17.33 -1.25 -3.86
N THR A 148 -17.98 -0.81 -4.94
CA THR A 148 -18.45 -1.72 -6.01
C THR A 148 -17.46 -1.69 -7.17
N GLY A 149 -16.75 -2.80 -7.41
CA GLY A 149 -15.80 -2.90 -8.52
C GLY A 149 -14.54 -3.69 -8.15
N GLY A 150 -13.58 -3.69 -9.06
CA GLY A 150 -12.18 -4.04 -8.77
C GLY A 150 -11.31 -2.79 -8.86
N LEU A 151 -10.04 -2.92 -8.47
CA LEU A 151 -9.04 -1.85 -8.65
C LEU A 151 -8.96 -1.44 -10.13
N THR A 152 -8.72 -0.17 -10.39
CA THR A 152 -8.58 0.40 -11.74
C THR A 152 -7.31 1.22 -11.82
N GLU A 153 -6.87 1.59 -13.03
CA GLU A 153 -5.73 2.50 -13.19
C GLU A 153 -5.90 3.82 -12.43
N ALA A 154 -7.14 4.26 -12.17
CA ALA A 154 -7.40 5.48 -11.43
C ALA A 154 -7.03 5.37 -9.95
N ASP A 155 -6.90 4.17 -9.40
CA ASP A 155 -6.53 3.91 -8.01
C ASP A 155 -5.00 3.92 -7.80
N PHE A 156 -4.22 4.09 -8.89
CA PHE A 156 -2.76 4.11 -8.86
C PHE A 156 -2.21 5.47 -9.31
N LEU A 157 -1.14 5.90 -8.65
CA LEU A 157 -0.32 7.04 -9.04
C LEU A 157 1.04 6.53 -9.55
N PHE A 158 1.46 7.05 -10.70
CA PHE A 158 2.69 6.71 -11.41
C PHE A 158 3.59 7.94 -11.54
#